data_AF-A0A6N7W365-F1
#
_entry.id   AF-A0A6N7W365-F1
#
_cell.length_a   1.000
_cell.length_b   1.000
_cell.length_c   1.000
_cell.angle_alpha   90.00
_cell.angle_beta   90.00
_cell.angle_gamma   90.00
#
_symmetry.space_group_name_H-M   'P 1'
#
loop_
_entity.id
_entity.type
_entity.pdbx_description
1 polymer ?
#
loop_
_entity_poly.entity_id
_entity_poly.type
_entity_poly.pdbx_seq_one_letter_code
_entity_poly.pdbx_strand_id
1 'polypeptide(L)' 'MAYNEKQKEYAMDYAKRTLKRIPLDVKKEYYENVIVPESEKCGLSVRAFILEAIAEKIERNS' A
#
# COMPACT_ATOMS: atom_id res chain seq x y z
N MET A 1 -0.40 -18.84 18.82
CA MET A 1 -0.89 -19.86 17.85
C MET A 1 0.17 -20.06 16.79
N ALA A 2 0.79 -21.25 16.75
CA ALA A 2 1.77 -21.58 15.72
C ALA A 2 1.01 -21.75 14.40
N TYR A 3 1.20 -20.81 13.47
CA TYR A 3 0.68 -20.94 12.11
C TYR A 3 1.25 -22.21 11.48
N ASN A 4 0.38 -23.16 11.19
CA ASN A 4 0.72 -24.40 10.50
C ASN A 4 1.35 -24.02 9.14
N GLU A 5 2.47 -24.63 8.75
CA GLU A 5 3.26 -24.23 7.58
C GLU A 5 2.41 -24.14 6.30
N LYS A 6 1.40 -25.02 6.18
CA LYS A 6 0.40 -25.01 5.10
C LYS A 6 -0.45 -23.73 5.01
N GLN A 7 -0.77 -23.09 6.13
CA GLN A 7 -1.51 -21.82 6.14
C GLN A 7 -0.64 -20.66 5.64
N LYS A 8 0.67 -20.70 5.93
CA LYS A 8 1.63 -19.71 5.40
C LYS A 8 1.76 -19.86 3.88
N GLU A 9 1.91 -21.09 3.38
CA GLU A 9 1.97 -21.36 1.94
C GLU A 9 0.71 -20.87 1.21
N TYR A 10 -0.47 -21.20 1.72
CA TYR A 10 -1.73 -20.76 1.11
C TYR A 10 -1.88 -19.22 1.08
N ALA A 11 -1.49 -18.54 2.16
CA ALA A 11 -1.52 -17.08 2.21
C ALA A 11 -0.55 -16.45 1.21
N MET A 12 0.65 -17.02 1.04
CA MET A 12 1.62 -16.57 0.03
C MET A 12 1.10 -16.79 -1.40
N ASP A 13 0.50 -17.95 -1.69
CA ASP A 13 -0.04 -18.26 -3.01
C ASP A 13 -1.25 -17.39 -3.36
N TYR A 14 -2.11 -17.11 -2.36
CA TYR A 14 -3.19 -16.14 -2.52
C TYR A 14 -2.65 -14.76 -2.87
N ALA A 15 -1.68 -14.25 -2.11
CA ALA A 15 -1.07 -12.95 -2.40
C ALA A 15 -0.46 -12.89 -3.80
N LYS A 16 0.24 -13.94 -4.26
CA LYS A 16 0.84 -13.99 -5.60
C LYS A 16 -0.18 -13.99 -6.74
N ARG A 17 -1.30 -14.72 -6.58
CA ARG A 17 -2.31 -14.87 -7.64
C ARG A 17 -3.28 -13.69 -7.72
N THR A 18 -3.58 -13.03 -6.60
CA THR A 18 -4.60 -11.97 -6.55
C THR A 18 -4.04 -10.56 -6.47
N LEU A 19 -2.81 -10.36 -6.00
CA LEU A 19 -2.23 -9.03 -5.81
C LEU A 19 -1.21 -8.71 -6.89
N LYS A 20 -1.35 -7.52 -7.50
CA LYS A 20 -0.32 -6.93 -8.35
C LYS A 20 0.45 -5.90 -7.54
N ARG A 21 1.78 -5.97 -7.62
CA ARG A 21 2.69 -5.01 -6.96
C ARG A 21 2.81 -3.76 -7.83
N ILE A 22 2.70 -2.59 -7.20
CA ILE A 22 3.03 -1.29 -7.80
C ILE A 22 4.37 -0.86 -7.19
N PRO A 23 5.51 -1.05 -7.86
CA PRO A 23 6.79 -0.51 -7.38
C PRO A 23 6.79 1.00 -7.57
N LEU A 24 7.13 1.74 -6.51
CA LEU A 24 7.21 3.19 -6.52
C LEU A 24 8.49 3.62 -5.80
N ASP A 25 9.46 4.11 -6.57
CA ASP A 25 10.66 4.72 -6.03
C ASP A 25 10.44 6.23 -5.88
N VAL A 26 10.71 6.75 -4.69
CA VAL A 26 10.64 8.18 -4.37
C VAL A 26 11.93 8.62 -3.70
N LYS A 27 12.23 9.91 -3.80
CA LYS A 27 13.35 10.48 -3.04
C LYS A 27 13.09 10.29 -1.55
N LYS A 28 14.10 9.80 -0.82
CA LYS A 28 14.01 9.56 0.63
C LYS A 28 13.47 10.77 1.39
N GLU A 29 14.03 11.94 1.13
CA GLU A 29 13.60 13.19 1.76
C GLU A 29 12.13 13.53 1.47
N TYR A 30 11.65 13.23 0.27
CA TYR A 30 10.25 13.46 -0.07
C TYR A 30 9.33 12.46 0.64
N TYR A 31 9.75 11.21 0.78
CA TYR A 31 9.01 10.22 1.55
C TYR A 31 8.90 10.62 3.03
N GLU A 32 10.04 10.94 3.66
CA GLU A 32 10.13 11.21 5.10
C GLU A 32 9.52 12.57 5.48
N ASN A 33 9.75 13.61 4.67
CA ASN A 33 9.33 14.97 5.03
C ASN A 33 7.97 15.38 4.46
N VAL A 34 7.42 14.63 3.49
CA VAL A 34 6.15 14.96 2.83
C VAL A 34 5.15 13.82 2.92
N ILE A 35 5.45 12.65 2.34
CA ILE A 35 4.46 11.57 2.23
C ILE A 35 4.04 11.05 3.61
N VAL A 36 4.99 10.77 4.50
CA VAL A 36 4.69 10.26 5.84
C VAL A 36 3.88 11.29 6.65
N PRO A 37 4.32 12.55 6.81
CA PRO A 37 3.56 13.54 7.57
C PRO A 37 2.15 13.82 7.04
N GLU A 38 1.97 13.89 5.71
CA GLU A 38 0.65 14.10 5.13
C GLU A 38 -0.27 12.88 5.34
N SER A 39 0.26 11.66 5.23
CA SER A 39 -0.51 10.45 5.53
C SER A 39 -0.96 10.41 7.01
N GLU A 40 -0.08 10.82 7.93
CA GLU A 40 -0.38 10.89 9.36
C GLU A 40 -1.43 11.95 9.69
N LYS A 41 -1.38 13.12 9.04
CA LYS A 41 -2.42 14.16 9.17
C LYS A 41 -3.80 13.67 8.73
N CYS A 42 -3.85 12.82 7.71
CA CYS A 42 -5.07 12.17 7.25
C CYS A 42 -5.48 10.97 8.12
N GLY A 43 -4.66 10.55 9.10
CA GLY A 43 -4.91 9.37 9.92
C GLY A 43 -4.78 8.04 9.14
N LEU A 44 -4.05 8.05 8.02
CA LEU A 44 -3.92 6.92 7.11
C LEU A 44 -2.50 6.39 7.12
N SER A 45 -2.35 5.07 6.88
CA SER A 45 -1.04 4.54 6.49
C SER A 45 -0.63 5.10 5.13
N VAL A 46 0.67 5.24 4.87
CA VAL A 46 1.18 5.65 3.55
C VAL A 46 0.59 4.82 2.41
N ARG A 47 0.41 3.50 2.63
CA ARG A 47 -0.23 2.62 1.64
C ARG A 47 -1.67 3.05 1.34
N ALA A 48 -2.47 3.29 2.37
CA ALA A 48 -3.87 3.70 2.21
C ALA A 48 -3.96 5.07 1.54
N PHE A 49 -3.14 6.02 2.00
CA PHE A 49 -3.03 7.36 1.43
C PHE A 49 -2.73 7.35 -0.08
N ILE A 50 -1.77 6.53 -0.52
CA ILE A 50 -1.44 6.41 -1.96
C ILE A 50 -2.61 5.79 -2.75
N LEU A 51 -3.30 4.79 -2.18
CA LEU A 51 -4.43 4.14 -2.85
C LEU A 51 -5.62 5.09 -3.00
N GLU A 52 -5.92 5.90 -1.96
CA GLU A 52 -6.95 6.92 -2.03
C GLU A 52 -6.62 7.98 -3.09
N ALA A 53 -5.38 8.46 -3.14
CA ALA A 53 -4.96 9.41 -4.18
C ALA A 53 -5.13 8.85 -5.61
N ILE A 54 -4.90 7.54 -5.81
CA ILE A 54 -5.17 6.88 -7.09
C ILE A 54 -6.68 6.84 -7.37
N ALA A 55 -7.49 6.47 -6.38
CA ALA A 55 -8.95 6.41 -6.52
C ALA A 55 -9.55 7.79 -6.85
N GLU A 56 -9.19 8.83 -6.09
CA GLU A 56 -9.60 10.21 -6.34
C GLU A 56 -9.23 10.69 -7.75
N LYS A 57 -8.04 10.30 -8.24
CA LYS A 57 -7.59 10.64 -9.60
C LYS A 57 -8.45 9.97 -10.67
N ILE A 58 -8.86 8.72 -10.46
CA ILE A 58 -9.74 7.97 -11.36
C ILE A 58 -11.13 8.61 -11.37
N GLU A 59 -11.71 8.86 -10.19
CA GLU A 59 -13.04 9.45 -10.05
C GLU A 59 -13.13 10.83 -10.71
N ARG A 60 -12.13 11.69 -10.50
CA ARG A 60 -12.10 13.03 -11.13
C ARG A 60 -12.00 12.98 -12.67
N ASN A 61 -11.42 11.92 -13.22
CA ASN A 61 -11.17 11.77 -14.65
C ASN A 61 -12.24 10.93 -15.37
N SER A 62 -13.23 10.41 -14.64
CA SER A 62 -14.35 9.62 -15.20
C SER A 62 -15.51 10.53 -15.58
#